data_AF-A0A7Y0BAM9-F1
#
_entry.id   AF-A0A7Y0BAM9-F1
#
_cell.length_a   1.000
_cell.length_b   1.000
_cell.length_c   1.000
_cell.angle_alpha   90.00
_cell.angle_beta   90.00
_cell.angle_gamma   90.00
#
_symmetry.space_group_name_H-M   'P 1'
#
loop_
_entity.id
_entity.type
_entity.pdbx_description
1 polymer ?
#
loop_
_entity_poly.entity_id
_entity_poly.type
_entity_poly.pdbx_seq_one_letter_code
_entity_poly.pdbx_strand_id
1 'polypeptide(L)'
;MNGDVVVNPAYHRQGVGRSLVEHLMRRYSHCRFFLLPTDHESTAEGERNHAFYRSPGFLSYEEKEMAGSGLPRNRPDLRNAAP
;
A
#
# COMPACT_ATOMS: atom_id res chain seq x y z
N MET A 1 4.53 11.31 -5.82
CA MET A 1 5.13 10.22 -6.61
C MET A 1 4.11 9.10 -6.62
N ASN A 2 3.37 8.91 -7.72
CA ASN A 2 2.41 7.81 -7.86
C ASN A 2 3.18 6.64 -8.49
N GLY A 3 3.38 5.56 -7.75
CA GLY A 3 4.00 4.35 -8.26
C GLY A 3 3.37 3.15 -7.58
N ASP A 4 2.60 2.37 -8.33
CA ASP A 4 2.05 1.12 -7.86
C ASP A 4 3.13 0.03 -7.91
N VAL A 5 3.16 -0.83 -6.89
CA VAL A 5 4.00 -2.02 -6.87
C VAL A 5 3.14 -3.19 -7.34
N VAL A 6 3.31 -3.59 -8.60
CA VAL A 6 2.50 -4.65 -9.21
C VAL A 6 3.42 -5.74 -9.76
N VAL A 7 3.09 -7.00 -9.47
CA VAL A 7 3.76 -8.17 -10.02
C VAL A 7 2.80 -8.87 -10.97
N ASN A 8 3.25 -9.17 -12.19
CA ASN A 8 2.46 -9.94 -13.14
C ASN A 8 2.08 -11.30 -12.51
N PRO A 9 0.78 -11.70 -12.55
CA PRO A 9 0.29 -12.94 -11.94
C PRO A 9 1.09 -14.20 -12.28
N ALA A 10 1.67 -14.28 -13.48
CA ALA A 10 2.50 -15.41 -13.91
C ALA A 10 3.76 -15.62 -13.02
N TYR A 11 4.17 -14.61 -12.25
CA TYR A 11 5.33 -14.63 -11.37
C TYR A 11 4.97 -14.57 -9.88
N HIS A 12 3.69 -14.75 -9.53
CA HIS A 12 3.27 -14.78 -8.13
C HIS A 12 3.85 -16.00 -7.40
N ARG A 13 4.03 -15.86 -6.08
CA ARG A 13 4.56 -16.90 -5.18
C ARG A 13 5.99 -17.39 -5.50
N GLN A 14 6.72 -16.69 -6.38
CA GLN A 14 8.11 -16.99 -6.72
C GLN A 14 9.12 -16.05 -6.04
N GLY A 15 8.68 -15.26 -5.05
CA GLY A 15 9.53 -14.30 -4.34
C GLY A 15 9.80 -12.98 -5.07
N VAL A 16 9.31 -12.80 -6.30
CA VAL A 16 9.53 -11.56 -7.09
C VAL A 16 9.04 -10.31 -6.34
N GLY A 17 7.83 -10.36 -5.76
CA GLY A 17 7.31 -9.24 -4.97
C GLY A 17 8.17 -8.93 -3.75
N ARG A 18 8.69 -9.94 -3.05
CA ARG A 18 9.58 -9.77 -1.89
C ARG A 18 10.86 -9.07 -2.30
N SER A 19 11.52 -9.56 -3.34
CA SER A 19 12.76 -8.96 -3.88
C SER A 19 12.55 -7.51 -4.30
N LEU A 20 11.41 -7.20 -4.93
CA LEU A 20 11.05 -5.85 -5.34
C LEU A 20 10.88 -4.93 -4.13
N VAL A 21 10.09 -5.34 -3.12
CA VAL A 21 9.87 -4.55 -1.91
C VAL A 21 11.18 -4.32 -1.15
N GLU A 22 12.02 -5.34 -0.98
CA GLU A 22 13.32 -5.18 -0.33
C GLU A 22 14.26 -4.24 -1.09
N HIS A 23 14.23 -4.29 -2.43
CA HIS A 23 14.97 -3.34 -3.25
C HIS A 23 14.50 -1.90 -2.98
N LEU A 24 13.18 -1.67 -2.92
CA LEU A 24 12.62 -0.35 -2.63
C LEU A 24 12.95 0.11 -1.20
N MET A 25 12.87 -0.77 -0.21
CA MET A 25 13.28 -0.49 1.17
C MET A 25 14.73 -0.02 1.24
N ARG A 26 15.66 -0.70 0.54
CA ARG A 26 17.06 -0.28 0.46
C ARG A 26 17.21 1.06 -0.27
N ARG A 27 16.55 1.21 -1.42
CA ARG A 27 16.61 2.42 -2.25
C ARG A 27 16.15 3.67 -1.49
N TYR A 28 15.09 3.56 -0.70
CA TYR A 28 14.49 4.66 0.05
C TYR A 28 14.86 4.67 1.54
N SER A 29 15.93 3.97 1.93
CA SER A 29 16.41 3.89 3.32
C SER A 29 16.81 5.25 3.92
N HIS A 30 17.10 6.23 3.08
CA HIS A 30 17.42 7.62 3.47
C HIS A 30 16.17 8.48 3.69
N CYS A 31 14.98 7.99 3.30
CA CYS A 31 13.73 8.71 3.51
C CYS A 31 13.25 8.52 4.95
N ARG A 32 12.65 9.56 5.54
CA ARG A 32 12.06 9.48 6.88
C ARG A 32 11.00 8.36 6.97
N PHE A 33 10.22 8.18 5.92
CA PHE A 33 9.22 7.12 5.82
C PHE A 33 9.15 6.55 4.40
N PHE A 34 8.95 5.23 4.32
CA PHE A 34 8.55 4.52 3.12
C PHE A 34 7.17 3.91 3.36
N LEU A 35 6.16 4.43 2.65
CA LEU A 35 4.75 4.08 2.85
C LEU A 35 4.18 3.46 1.58
N LEU A 36 3.51 2.32 1.73
CA LEU A 36 2.78 1.64 0.67
C LEU A 36 1.31 1.52 1.11
N PRO A 37 0.46 2.50 0.76
CA PRO A 37 -0.97 2.36 1.01
C PRO A 37 -1.54 1.25 0.11
N THR A 38 -2.46 0.48 0.67
CA THR A 38 -3.20 -0.59 0.01
C THR A 38 -4.65 -0.54 0.48
N ASP A 39 -5.53 -1.33 -0.12
CA ASP A 39 -6.89 -1.52 0.37
C ASP A 39 -6.94 -1.88 1.86
N HIS A 40 -8.06 -1.50 2.49
CA HIS A 40 -8.32 -1.81 3.89
C HIS A 40 -8.42 -3.32 4.11
N GLU A 41 -7.96 -3.81 5.27
CA GLU A 41 -7.93 -5.25 5.61
C GLU A 41 -9.30 -5.94 5.60
N SER A 42 -10.39 -5.16 5.62
CA SER A 42 -11.76 -5.66 5.49
C SER A 42 -12.10 -6.17 4.08
N THR A 43 -11.24 -5.97 3.09
CA THR A 43 -11.40 -6.56 1.75
C THR A 43 -10.49 -7.77 1.60
N ALA A 44 -10.90 -8.75 0.79
CA ALA A 44 -10.08 -9.95 0.57
C ALA A 44 -8.72 -9.62 -0.08
N GLU A 45 -8.64 -8.55 -0.87
CA GLU A 45 -7.37 -8.07 -1.44
C GLU A 45 -6.52 -7.35 -0.41
N GLY A 46 -7.13 -6.50 0.42
CA GLY A 46 -6.47 -5.86 1.55
C GLY A 46 -5.84 -6.88 2.48
N GLU A 47 -6.60 -7.87 2.94
CA GLU A 47 -6.10 -8.93 3.83
C GLU A 47 -4.81 -9.58 3.29
N ARG A 48 -4.81 -9.98 2.00
CA ARG A 48 -3.64 -10.59 1.36
C ARG A 48 -2.45 -9.63 1.28
N ASN A 49 -2.70 -8.37 0.93
CA ASN A 49 -1.64 -7.37 0.80
C ASN A 49 -1.03 -7.03 2.17
N HIS A 50 -1.85 -6.83 3.20
CA HIS A 50 -1.38 -6.59 4.57
C HIS A 50 -0.54 -7.76 5.10
N ALA A 51 -0.99 -9.00 4.89
CA ALA A 51 -0.21 -10.19 5.26
C ALA A 51 1.15 -10.24 4.54
N PHE A 52 1.17 -9.91 3.25
CA PHE A 52 2.41 -9.84 2.47
C PHE A 52 3.39 -8.79 3.02
N TYR A 53 2.94 -7.56 3.29
CA TYR A 53 3.78 -6.47 3.78
C TYR A 53 4.20 -6.61 5.26
N ARG A 54 3.41 -7.29 6.09
CA ARG A 54 3.81 -7.64 7.47
C ARG A 54 5.08 -8.49 7.50
N SER A 55 5.27 -9.40 6.54
CA SER A 55 6.43 -10.31 6.54
C SER A 55 7.82 -9.63 6.45
N PRO A 56 8.03 -8.53 5.67
CA PRO A 56 9.22 -7.68 5.77
C PRO A 56 9.40 -6.87 7.06
N GLY A 57 8.38 -6.77 7.91
CA GLY A 57 8.34 -5.84 9.05
C GLY A 57 7.71 -4.48 8.74
N PHE A 58 6.82 -4.36 7.75
CA PHE A 58 5.97 -3.18 7.67
C PHE A 58 4.98 -3.19 8.83
N LEU A 59 4.74 -2.00 9.36
CA LEU A 59 3.75 -1.72 10.40
C LEU A 59 2.61 -0.92 9.78
N SER A 60 1.39 -1.13 10.28
CA SER A 60 0.23 -0.30 9.95
C SER A 60 0.44 1.16 10.38
N TYR A 61 -0.44 2.05 9.92
CA TYR A 61 -0.44 3.44 10.36
C TYR A 61 -0.65 3.56 11.88
N GLU A 62 -1.57 2.77 12.44
CA GLU A 62 -1.86 2.73 13.87
C GLU A 62 -0.64 2.27 14.68
N GLU A 63 0.02 1.18 14.28
CA GLU A 63 1.23 0.67 14.94
C GLU A 63 2.41 1.65 14.88
N LYS A 64 2.39 2.60 13.93
CA LYS A 64 3.39 3.68 13.82
C LYS A 64 2.96 4.98 14.50
N GLU A 65 1.79 5.00 15.15
CA GLU A 65 1.17 6.20 15.72
C GLU A 65 1.03 7.34 14.69
N MET A 66 0.71 6.99 13.44
CA MET A 66 0.56 7.92 12.33
C MET A 66 -0.89 8.01 11.86
N ALA A 67 -1.32 9.22 11.49
CA ALA A 67 -2.58 9.44 10.81
C ALA A 67 -2.33 9.73 9.32
N GLY A 68 -3.14 9.12 8.45
CA GLY A 68 -3.20 9.42 7.03
C GLY A 68 -4.43 10.26 6.70
N SER A 69 -4.31 11.20 5.77
CA SER A 69 -5.45 11.93 5.21
C SER A 69 -5.30 12.00 3.70
N GLY A 70 -6.37 11.69 2.97
CA GLY A 70 -6.34 11.60 1.52
C GLY A 70 -7.64 12.10 0.89
N LEU A 71 -7.53 12.55 -0.36
CA LEU A 71 -8.68 12.94 -1.16
C LEU A 71 -8.92 11.87 -2.23
N PRO A 72 -10.09 11.23 -2.30
CA PRO A 72 -10.37 10.24 -3.33
C PRO A 72 -10.37 10.90 -4.72
N ARG A 73 -9.74 10.24 -5.68
CA ARG A 73 -9.67 10.74 -7.06
C ARG A 73 -11.05 10.76 -7.73
N ASN A 74 -11.85 9.72 -7.51
CA ASN A 74 -13.19 9.59 -8.08
C ASN A 74 -14.25 10.07 -7.08
N ARG A 75 -14.20 11.35 -6.73
CA ARG A 75 -15.25 11.97 -5.91
C ARG A 75 -16.49 12.25 -6.76
N PRO A 76 -17.71 11.86 -6.34
CA PRO A 76 -18.91 12.46 -6.89
C PRO A 76 -18.86 13.97 -6.64
N ASP A 77 -19.32 14.78 -7.60
CA ASP A 77 -19.49 16.20 -7.37
C ASP A 77 -20.56 16.38 -6.29
N LEU A 78 -20.16 16.89 -5.12
CA LEU A 78 -21.06 17.13 -3.99
C LEU A 78 -22.21 18.08 -4.35
N ARG A 79 -22.08 18.87 -5.43
CA ARG A 79 -23.16 19.74 -5.95
C ARG A 79 -24.23 18.96 -6.72
N ASN A 80 -23.90 17.77 -7.23
CA ASN A 80 -24.82 16.87 -7.93
C ASN A 80 -25.40 15.79 -7.01
N ALA A 81 -25.09 15.83 -5.71
CA ALA A 81 -25.54 14.87 -4.70
C ALA A 81 -26.65 15.43 -3.78
N ALA A 82 -27.16 16.64 -4.05
CA ALA A 82 -28.40 17.12 -3.45
C ALA A 82 -29.60 16.44 -4.14
N PRO A 83 -30.67 16.09 -3.38
CA PRO A 83 -31.79 15.28 -3.86
C PRO A 83 -32.56 15.90 -5.02
#